data_AF-A0A7Y0B971-F1
#
_entry.id   AF-A0A7Y0B971-F1
#
_cell.length_a   1.000
_cell.length_b   1.000
_cell.length_c   1.000
_cell.angle_alpha   90.00
_cell.angle_beta   90.00
_cell.angle_gamma   90.00
#
_symmetry.space_group_name_H-M   'P 1'
#
loop_
_entity.id
_entity.type
_entity.pdbx_description
1 polymer ?
#
loop_
_entity_poly.entity_id
_entity_poly.type
_entity_poly.pdbx_seq_one_letter_code
_entity_poly.pdbx_strand_id
1 'polypeptide(L)'
;MISEGPAALAFCSGGRTYYSHSPDGSVSPCHRLVGDEAFDVGTGDRGITREHPVCGGCWARYLCGGGCRQENHVAIEDLNTHNS
;
A
#
# COMPACT_ATOMS: atom_id res chain seq x y z
N MET A 1 -8.49 18.16 -14.67
CA MET A 1 -7.67 17.11 -15.34
C MET A 1 -7.55 15.93 -14.38
N ILE A 2 -7.31 14.69 -14.86
CA ILE A 2 -7.22 13.52 -13.95
C ILE A 2 -6.07 13.63 -12.94
N SER A 3 -5.08 14.47 -13.24
CA SER A 3 -3.92 14.78 -12.41
C SER A 3 -4.14 15.97 -11.47
N GLU A 4 -5.34 16.56 -11.42
CA GLU A 4 -5.62 17.74 -10.61
C GLU A 4 -6.84 17.55 -9.70
N GLY A 5 -6.79 18.16 -8.51
CA GLY A 5 -7.86 18.08 -7.52
C GLY A 5 -8.02 16.69 -6.89
N PRO A 6 -9.16 16.41 -6.23
CA PRO A 6 -9.38 15.16 -5.49
C PRO A 6 -9.21 13.89 -6.34
N ALA A 7 -9.46 13.98 -7.65
CA ALA A 7 -9.31 12.86 -8.58
C ALA A 7 -7.85 12.41 -8.74
N ALA A 8 -6.88 13.30 -8.53
CA ALA A 8 -5.45 12.98 -8.62
C ALA A 8 -4.99 11.96 -7.57
N LEU A 9 -5.75 11.83 -6.47
CA LEU A 9 -5.46 10.92 -5.38
C LEU A 9 -6.48 9.77 -5.30
N ALA A 10 -7.31 9.57 -6.33
CA ALA A 10 -8.36 8.56 -6.36
C ALA A 10 -7.85 7.12 -6.61
N PHE A 11 -6.55 6.86 -6.43
CA PHE A 11 -5.99 5.51 -6.43
C PHE A 11 -6.24 4.81 -5.08
N CYS A 12 -6.00 3.49 -5.03
CA CYS A 12 -6.31 2.62 -3.88
C CYS A 12 -5.85 3.15 -2.52
N SER A 13 -4.72 3.85 -2.47
CA SER A 13 -4.17 4.58 -1.31
C SER A 13 -3.90 3.79 -0.02
N GLY A 14 -4.14 2.47 -0.02
CA GLY A 14 -3.82 1.57 1.08
C GLY A 14 -2.31 1.52 1.35
N GLY A 15 -1.93 1.75 2.61
CA GLY A 15 -0.54 1.88 3.01
C GLY A 15 0.08 3.24 2.65
N ARG A 16 -0.75 4.28 2.45
CA ARG A 16 -0.32 5.67 2.21
C ARG A 16 -1.17 6.65 2.99
N THR A 17 -2.48 6.70 2.71
CA THR A 17 -3.41 7.64 3.36
C THR A 17 -4.37 6.95 4.32
N TYR A 18 -4.50 5.64 4.24
CA TYR A 18 -5.18 4.82 5.25
C TYR A 18 -4.44 3.49 5.46
N TYR A 19 -4.77 2.88 6.60
CA TYR A 19 -4.23 1.61 7.06
C TYR A 19 -5.35 0.81 7.73
N SER A 20 -5.15 -0.51 7.85
CA SER A 20 -6.04 -1.40 8.59
C SER A 20 -5.37 -1.84 9.88
N HIS A 21 -6.09 -1.72 10.99
CA HIS A 21 -5.62 -2.13 12.30
C HIS A 21 -6.26 -3.48 12.66
N SER A 22 -5.43 -4.43 13.04
CA SER A 22 -5.85 -5.76 13.46
C SER A 22 -5.95 -5.86 14.99
N PRO A 23 -6.78 -6.76 15.54
CA PRO A 23 -6.90 -6.95 17.00
C PRO A 23 -5.62 -7.43 17.69
N ASP A 24 -4.73 -8.10 16.96
CA ASP A 24 -3.42 -8.54 17.44
C ASP A 24 -2.38 -7.39 17.52
N GLY A 25 -2.77 -6.18 17.11
CA GLY A 25 -1.93 -4.99 17.11
C GLY A 25 -1.14 -4.78 15.83
N SER A 26 -1.19 -5.69 14.85
CA SER A 26 -0.59 -5.50 13.53
C SER A 26 -1.31 -4.40 12.74
N VAL A 27 -0.56 -3.73 11.87
CA VAL A 27 -1.08 -2.71 10.95
C VAL A 27 -0.70 -3.09 9.53
N SER A 28 -1.71 -3.25 8.68
CA SER A 28 -1.55 -3.62 7.27
C SER A 28 -1.99 -2.47 6.33
N PRO A 29 -1.56 -2.47 5.06
CA PRO A 29 -1.90 -1.43 4.10
C PRO A 29 -3.41 -1.33 3.81
N CYS A 30 -4.13 -2.47 3.83
CA CYS A 30 -5.58 -2.51 3.67
C CYS A 30 -6.15 -3.83 4.21
N HIS A 31 -7.47 -3.88 4.34
CA HIS A 31 -8.18 -5.02 4.93
C HIS A 31 -7.97 -6.35 4.19
N ARG A 32 -7.61 -6.30 2.89
CA ARG A 32 -7.34 -7.52 2.10
C ARG A 32 -6.01 -8.19 2.45
N LEU A 33 -5.13 -7.49 3.18
CA LEU A 33 -3.78 -7.92 3.53
C LEU A 33 -3.63 -8.22 5.03
N VAL A 34 -4.71 -8.13 5.81
CA VAL A 34 -4.70 -8.49 7.23
C VAL A 34 -4.40 -9.98 7.39
N GLY A 35 -3.47 -10.31 8.27
CA GLY A 35 -3.05 -11.69 8.56
C GLY A 35 -1.90 -12.20 7.69
N ASP A 36 -1.40 -11.40 6.75
CA ASP A 36 -0.16 -11.69 6.02
C ASP A 36 0.97 -10.81 6.56
N GLU A 37 1.83 -11.41 7.38
CA GLU A 37 2.97 -10.74 8.03
C GLU A 37 3.95 -10.11 7.02
N ALA A 38 3.99 -10.58 5.77
CA ALA A 38 4.83 -9.98 4.73
C ALA A 38 4.42 -8.53 4.42
N PHE A 39 3.13 -8.21 4.65
CA PHE A 39 2.54 -6.90 4.44
C PHE A 39 2.41 -6.05 5.69
N ASP A 40 2.82 -6.52 6.87
CA ASP A 40 2.79 -5.70 8.06
C ASP A 40 3.72 -4.50 7.89
N VAL A 41 3.14 -3.31 8.04
CA VAL A 41 3.82 -2.02 7.90
C VAL A 41 4.08 -1.36 9.26
N GLY A 42 3.59 -1.95 10.34
CA GLY A 42 3.77 -1.43 11.68
C GLY A 42 2.87 -2.10 12.71
N THR A 43 2.83 -1.48 13.88
CA THR A 43 1.96 -1.91 15.00
C THR A 43 1.29 -0.71 15.62
N GLY A 44 0.16 -0.94 16.32
CA GLY A 44 -0.59 0.14 16.97
C GLY A 44 0.24 0.96 17.97
N ASP A 45 1.23 0.35 18.62
CA ASP A 45 2.13 0.98 19.59
C ASP A 45 3.36 1.66 18.96
N ARG A 46 3.89 1.13 17.86
CA ARG A 46 5.11 1.65 17.20
C ARG A 46 4.83 2.55 16.00
N GLY A 47 3.58 2.61 15.55
CA GLY A 47 3.19 3.31 14.33
C GLY A 47 3.70 2.61 13.07
N ILE A 48 3.66 3.33 11.94
CA ILE A 48 4.12 2.83 10.65
C ILE A 48 5.65 2.90 10.60
N THR A 49 6.28 1.74 10.39
CA THR A 49 7.74 1.56 10.43
C THR A 49 8.31 1.06 9.11
N ARG A 50 7.46 0.69 8.15
CA ARG A 50 7.85 0.14 6.85
C ARG A 50 7.15 0.87 5.72
N GLU A 51 7.94 1.44 4.82
CA GLU A 51 7.46 1.92 3.52
C GLU A 51 7.86 0.92 2.42
N HIS A 52 7.07 0.85 1.36
CA HIS A 52 7.29 -0.12 0.29
C HIS A 52 8.26 0.41 -0.78
N PRO A 53 9.37 -0.29 -1.06
CA PRO A 53 10.53 0.27 -1.76
C PRO A 53 10.26 0.61 -3.24
N VAL A 54 9.41 -0.16 -3.93
CA VAL A 54 9.20 -0.07 -5.39
C VAL A 54 8.69 1.29 -5.84
N CYS A 55 7.78 1.90 -5.07
CA CYS A 55 7.16 3.16 -5.45
C CYS A 55 8.02 4.39 -5.13
N GLY A 56 9.06 4.25 -4.30
CA GLY A 56 9.88 5.37 -3.83
C GLY A 56 10.56 6.14 -4.96
N GLY A 57 11.03 5.43 -6.00
CA GLY A 57 11.73 6.03 -7.14
C GLY A 57 10.88 6.27 -8.40
N CYS A 58 9.62 5.85 -8.43
CA CYS A 58 8.81 5.86 -9.66
C CYS A 58 8.26 7.26 -9.99
N TRP A 59 8.37 7.70 -11.25
CA TRP A 59 7.86 8.99 -11.73
C TRP A 59 6.32 9.08 -11.68
N ALA A 60 5.62 7.95 -11.77
CA ALA A 60 4.16 7.86 -11.73
C ALA A 60 3.59 7.58 -10.34
N ARG A 61 4.41 7.59 -9.28
CA ARG A 61 4.01 7.16 -7.92
C ARG A 61 2.86 7.93 -7.29
N TYR A 62 2.61 9.16 -7.74
CA TYR A 62 1.47 9.99 -7.31
C TYR A 62 0.28 9.94 -8.27
N LEU A 63 0.44 9.30 -9.43
CA LEU A 63 -0.63 9.08 -10.40
C LEU A 63 -1.29 7.72 -10.17
N CYS A 64 -0.50 6.65 -10.01
CA CYS A 64 -1.03 5.30 -9.84
C CYS A 64 -1.05 4.80 -8.38
N GLY A 65 -0.28 5.44 -7.49
CA GLY A 65 -0.16 5.00 -6.10
C GLY A 65 0.53 3.64 -5.89
N GLY A 66 1.02 3.00 -6.96
CA GLY A 66 1.49 1.62 -6.95
C GLY A 66 0.39 0.58 -7.15
N GLY A 67 -0.78 0.98 -7.67
CA GLY A 67 -1.90 0.06 -7.95
C GLY A 67 -2.51 -0.56 -6.69
N CYS A 68 -3.26 -1.65 -6.87
CA CYS A 68 -3.75 -2.45 -5.75
C CYS A 68 -2.66 -3.43 -5.30
N ARG A 69 -2.18 -3.27 -4.07
CA ARG A 69 -1.15 -4.15 -3.49
C ARG A 69 -1.58 -5.61 -3.44
N GLN A 70 -2.84 -5.88 -3.09
CA GLN A 70 -3.32 -7.26 -3.03
C GLN A 70 -3.43 -7.90 -4.42
N GLU A 71 -3.91 -7.18 -5.43
CA GLU A 71 -3.97 -7.75 -6.79
C GLU A 71 -2.55 -7.98 -7.34
N ASN A 72 -1.61 -7.07 -7.07
CA ASN A 72 -0.22 -7.25 -7.45
C ASN A 72 0.39 -8.48 -6.77
N HIS A 73 0.08 -8.69 -5.49
CA HIS A 73 0.53 -9.86 -4.74
C HIS A 73 -0.02 -11.15 -5.30
N VAL A 74 -1.32 -11.23 -5.56
CA VAL A 74 -1.97 -12.41 -6.14
C VAL A 74 -1.43 -12.71 -7.55
N ALA A 75 -1.03 -11.68 -8.32
CA ALA A 75 -0.57 -11.86 -9.69
C ALA A 75 0.92 -12.23 -9.81
N ILE A 76 1.78 -11.72 -8.91
CA ILE A 76 3.25 -11.84 -9.04
C ILE A 76 3.86 -12.65 -7.88
N GLU A 77 3.23 -12.65 -6.71
CA GLU A 77 3.78 -13.16 -5.43
C GLU A 77 5.09 -12.47 -4.97
N ASP A 78 5.60 -11.47 -5.71
CA ASP A 78 6.75 -10.64 -5.33
C ASP A 78 6.33 -9.20 -5.04
N LEU A 79 6.63 -8.75 -3.81
CA LEU A 79 6.36 -7.40 -3.35
C LEU A 79 7.31 -6.37 -3.96
N ASN A 80 8.45 -6.79 -4.47
CA ASN A 80 9.44 -5.87 -5.03
C ASN A 80 9.24 -5.61 -6.53
N THR A 81 8.23 -6.22 -7.14
CA THR A 81 7.90 -6.07 -8.56
C THR A 81 6.49 -5.52 -8.72
N HIS A 82 6.32 -4.51 -9.58
CA HIS A 82 5.02 -3.91 -9.89
C HIS A 82 4.53 -4.38 -11.27
N ASN A 83 3.28 -4.83 -11.39
CA ASN A 83 2.71 -5.37 -12.63
C ASN A 83 2.10 -4.33 -13.60
N SER A 84 2.22 -3.03 -13.30
CA SER A 84 1.55 -1.95 -14.06
C SER A 84 2.09 -1.72 -15.45
#